data_AF-A0A7L0JZT2-F1
#
_entry.id   AF-A0A7L0JZT2-F1
#
_cell.length_a   1.000
_cell.length_b   1.000
_cell.length_c   1.000
_cell.angle_alpha   90.00
_cell.angle_beta   90.00
_cell.angle_gamma   90.00
#
_symmetry.space_group_name_H-M   'P 1'
#
loop_
_entity.id
_entity.type
_entity.pdbx_description
1 polymer ?
#
loop_
_entity_poly.entity_id
_entity_poly.type
_entity_poly.pdbx_seq_one_letter_code
_entity_poly.pdbx_strand_id
1 'polypeptide(L)'
;SCLCSQHLRSPRMDLCHVPTAREKGWYLALMAPNAKGPNYAWLDPSRLYCHPQGLQDCVADLLQPFQGDPIDLVAGIDAMGFILGEGGCGGAQRPRPLSPRGLTVPWPPPGAAAAAALRKGFLAIRKAGHLCVETLAEPYTDYSGREKVMEVRTDAVSPGLRVLLVDQWVETGGTMRAAIRLVERLGGPPPCPTGVAAICIEDSEGGRWIRERYKCAHCVPPRLQPRFDHHQ
;
A
#
# COMPACT_ATOMS: atom_id res chain seq x y z
N SER A 1 22.18 21.25 34.15
CA SER A 1 22.35 19.80 34.42
C SER A 1 21.36 19.04 33.56
N CYS A 2 21.90 18.30 32.58
CA CYS A 2 21.18 17.66 31.50
C CYS A 2 20.39 16.42 32.00
N LEU A 3 19.06 16.48 31.96
CA LEU A 3 18.15 15.35 32.21
C LEU A 3 17.82 14.58 30.90
N CYS A 4 18.74 14.55 29.93
CA CYS A 4 18.51 14.01 28.59
C CYS A 4 19.22 12.66 28.32
N SER A 5 19.33 11.76 29.31
CA SER A 5 20.18 10.56 29.08
C SER A 5 19.79 9.23 29.69
N GLN A 6 18.58 9.02 30.25
CA GLN A 6 18.34 7.74 30.93
C GLN A 6 17.15 6.88 30.50
N HIS A 7 16.20 7.29 29.64
CA HIS A 7 15.01 6.45 29.37
C HIS A 7 14.58 6.31 27.89
N LEU A 8 15.53 6.16 26.95
CA LEU A 8 15.22 5.80 25.55
C LEU A 8 16.16 4.72 25.00
N ARG A 9 16.27 3.59 25.69
CA ARG A 9 16.61 2.33 25.00
C ARG A 9 15.31 1.60 24.72
N SER A 10 14.68 1.94 23.59
CA SER A 10 13.71 1.03 22.99
C SER A 10 14.42 -0.33 22.85
N PRO A 11 13.90 -1.44 23.39
CA PRO A 11 14.55 -2.74 23.24
C PRO A 11 14.83 -2.97 21.76
N ARG A 12 16.04 -3.42 21.42
CA ARG A 12 16.40 -3.77 20.03
C ARG A 12 15.27 -4.65 19.47
N MET A 13 14.63 -4.20 18.39
CA MET A 13 13.60 -4.99 17.74
C MET A 13 14.20 -6.32 17.30
N ASP A 14 13.55 -7.41 17.67
CA ASP A 14 13.77 -8.70 17.05
C ASP A 14 13.01 -8.71 15.73
N LEU A 15 13.73 -8.56 14.61
CA LEU A 15 13.18 -8.56 13.25
C LEU A 15 12.63 -9.93 12.83
N CYS A 16 12.90 -10.97 13.63
CA CYS A 16 12.54 -12.36 13.35
C CYS A 16 11.44 -12.89 14.27
N HIS A 17 11.05 -12.16 15.32
CA HIS A 17 10.03 -12.63 16.25
C HIS A 17 8.64 -12.63 15.60
N VAL A 18 8.10 -13.82 15.36
CA VAL A 18 6.74 -14.01 14.83
C VAL A 18 5.83 -14.53 15.96
N PRO A 19 4.72 -13.84 16.27
CA PRO A 19 3.74 -14.34 17.25
C PRO A 19 3.11 -15.66 16.80
N THR A 20 2.81 -16.54 17.76
CA THR A 20 2.17 -17.84 17.50
C THR A 20 0.77 -17.68 16.89
N ALA A 21 0.00 -16.68 17.34
CA ALA A 21 -1.29 -16.31 16.77
C ALA A 21 -1.14 -15.12 15.83
N ARG A 22 -1.47 -15.31 14.55
CA ARG A 22 -1.34 -14.30 13.48
C ARG A 22 -2.72 -13.89 12.96
N GLU A 23 -3.46 -13.20 13.81
CA GLU A 23 -4.71 -12.56 13.38
C GLU A 23 -4.43 -11.47 12.35
N LYS A 24 -5.43 -11.16 11.50
CA LYS A 24 -5.36 -10.07 10.54
C LYS A 24 -4.90 -8.77 11.21
N GLY A 25 -3.87 -8.14 10.64
CA GLY A 25 -3.33 -6.89 11.15
C GLY A 25 -2.44 -7.02 12.40
N TRP A 26 -1.98 -8.21 12.80
CA TRP A 26 -1.04 -8.36 13.94
C TRP A 26 0.22 -7.49 13.80
N TYR A 27 0.69 -7.34 12.56
CA TYR A 27 1.88 -6.58 12.19
C TYR A 27 1.69 -5.06 12.29
N LEU A 28 0.47 -4.56 12.49
CA LEU A 28 0.21 -3.14 12.77
C LEU A 28 0.90 -2.68 14.07
N ALA A 29 1.12 -3.61 15.02
CA ALA A 29 1.87 -3.33 16.23
C ALA A 29 3.34 -2.96 15.96
N LEU A 30 3.92 -3.42 14.84
CA LEU A 30 5.29 -3.06 14.44
C LEU A 30 5.38 -1.59 14.04
N MET A 31 4.27 -0.98 13.63
CA MET A 31 4.22 0.40 13.16
C MET A 31 4.00 1.40 14.31
N ALA A 32 3.83 0.92 15.55
CA ALA A 32 3.55 1.72 16.75
C ALA A 32 4.70 1.63 17.80
N PRO A 33 4.78 2.58 18.74
CA PRO A 33 4.23 3.94 18.70
C PRO A 33 5.22 4.87 17.99
N ASN A 34 4.76 5.64 17.01
CA ASN A 34 5.49 6.83 16.59
C ASN A 34 4.72 8.04 17.13
N ALA A 35 5.42 8.93 17.83
CA ALA A 35 4.79 10.09 18.46
C ALA A 35 4.19 11.00 17.38
N LYS A 36 2.88 11.28 17.49
CA LYS A 36 2.22 12.29 16.68
C LYS A 36 2.76 13.66 17.06
N GLY A 37 3.46 14.31 16.13
CA GLY A 37 3.50 15.76 16.10
C GLY A 37 2.27 16.29 15.35
N PRO A 38 1.96 17.60 15.45
CA PRO A 38 0.79 18.21 14.79
C PRO A 38 0.73 18.04 13.25
N ASN A 39 1.77 17.45 12.62
CA ASN A 39 1.97 17.43 11.18
C ASN A 39 2.09 16.03 10.55
N TYR A 40 2.03 14.93 11.32
CA TYR A 40 2.33 13.57 10.80
C TYR A 40 1.36 12.49 11.26
N ALA A 41 1.08 11.55 10.35
CA ALA A 41 0.19 10.41 10.55
C ALA A 41 0.79 9.35 11.51
N TRP A 42 -0.13 8.56 12.09
CA TRP A 42 0.03 7.77 13.31
C TRP A 42 0.99 6.57 13.26
N LEU A 43 1.58 6.21 12.12
CA LEU A 43 2.33 4.96 11.99
C LEU A 43 3.42 5.04 10.91
N ASP A 44 4.68 4.79 11.30
CA ASP A 44 5.80 4.59 10.39
C ASP A 44 5.89 3.10 10.03
N PRO A 45 5.62 2.70 8.77
CA PRO A 45 5.71 1.32 8.34
C PRO A 45 7.14 0.82 8.17
N SER A 46 8.18 1.63 8.39
CA SER A 46 9.58 1.21 8.23
C SER A 46 9.92 -0.07 9.00
N ARG A 47 9.40 -0.21 10.22
CA ARG A 47 9.59 -1.43 11.02
C ARG A 47 8.85 -2.65 10.46
N LEU A 48 7.66 -2.43 9.89
CA LEU A 48 6.90 -3.47 9.18
C LEU A 48 7.69 -3.93 7.94
N TYR A 49 8.24 -3.01 7.15
CA TYR A 49 9.00 -3.33 5.95
C TYR A 49 10.28 -4.12 6.25
N CYS A 50 10.90 -3.87 7.40
CA CYS A 50 12.07 -4.62 7.86
C CYS A 50 11.72 -6.00 8.46
N HIS A 51 10.45 -6.34 8.64
CA HIS A 51 10.00 -7.59 9.24
C HIS A 51 9.42 -8.54 8.17
N PRO A 52 10.16 -9.57 7.72
CA PRO A 52 9.77 -10.37 6.55
C PRO A 52 8.38 -11.00 6.64
N GLN A 53 8.06 -11.65 7.78
CA GLN A 53 6.76 -12.28 7.97
C GLN A 53 5.62 -11.26 8.08
N GLY A 54 5.84 -10.14 8.78
CA GLY A 54 4.85 -9.08 8.92
C GLY A 54 4.51 -8.44 7.58
N LEU A 55 5.53 -8.14 6.76
CA LEU A 55 5.30 -7.64 5.40
C LEU A 55 4.56 -8.65 4.52
N GLN A 56 4.92 -9.93 4.59
CA GLN A 56 4.23 -10.99 3.84
C GLN A 56 2.75 -11.07 4.23
N ASP A 57 2.46 -11.13 5.53
CA ASP A 57 1.09 -11.23 6.04
C ASP A 57 0.28 -9.98 5.71
N CYS A 58 0.93 -8.80 5.70
CA CYS A 58 0.33 -7.54 5.26
C CYS A 58 -0.10 -7.59 3.79
N VAL A 59 0.81 -7.98 2.89
CA VAL A 59 0.48 -8.13 1.46
C VAL A 59 -0.59 -9.19 1.25
N ALA A 60 -0.56 -10.28 2.01
CA ALA A 60 -1.59 -11.31 1.96
C ALA A 60 -2.97 -10.76 2.31
N ASP A 61 -3.09 -10.02 3.42
CA ASP A 61 -4.33 -9.39 3.86
C ASP A 61 -4.85 -8.35 2.84
N LEU A 62 -3.96 -7.62 2.16
CA LEU A 62 -4.33 -6.65 1.12
C LEU A 62 -4.85 -7.32 -0.15
N LEU A 63 -4.27 -8.45 -0.55
CA LEU A 63 -4.64 -9.15 -1.78
C LEU A 63 -5.80 -10.13 -1.60
N GLN A 64 -6.05 -10.60 -0.38
CA GLN A 64 -7.05 -11.63 -0.10
C GLN A 64 -8.45 -11.27 -0.66
N PRO A 65 -8.96 -10.04 -0.52
CA PRO A 65 -10.25 -9.67 -1.10
C PRO A 65 -10.30 -9.71 -2.63
N PHE A 66 -9.15 -9.59 -3.30
CA PHE A 66 -9.04 -9.55 -4.77
C PHE A 66 -8.69 -10.92 -5.38
N GLN A 67 -8.68 -11.99 -4.59
CA GLN A 67 -8.44 -13.33 -5.11
C GLN A 67 -9.50 -13.73 -6.13
N GLY A 68 -9.07 -14.06 -7.34
CA GLY A 68 -9.96 -14.40 -8.46
C GLY A 68 -10.49 -13.19 -9.24
N ASP A 69 -10.24 -11.97 -8.76
CA ASP A 69 -10.54 -10.78 -9.54
C ASP A 69 -9.57 -10.66 -10.70
N PRO A 70 -10.04 -10.20 -11.87
CA PRO A 70 -9.18 -10.15 -13.01
C PRO A 70 -8.41 -8.81 -13.00
N ILE A 71 -7.18 -8.87 -12.48
CA ILE A 71 -6.25 -7.73 -12.41
C ILE A 71 -5.19 -7.89 -13.50
N ASP A 72 -4.92 -6.82 -14.25
CA ASP A 72 -3.93 -6.81 -15.32
C ASP A 72 -2.66 -6.05 -14.93
N LEU A 73 -2.78 -5.06 -14.04
CA LEU A 73 -1.70 -4.18 -13.63
C LEU A 73 -1.85 -3.77 -12.16
N VAL A 74 -0.74 -3.61 -11.44
CA VAL A 74 -0.73 -2.98 -10.11
C VAL A 74 -0.14 -1.60 -10.22
N ALA A 75 -0.81 -0.59 -9.67
CA ALA A 75 -0.30 0.78 -9.63
C ALA A 75 -0.04 1.21 -8.18
N GLY A 76 1.18 1.64 -7.89
CA GLY A 76 1.55 2.15 -6.57
C GLY A 76 1.59 3.68 -6.54
N ILE A 77 1.27 4.26 -5.39
CA ILE A 77 1.30 5.71 -5.17
C ILE A 77 2.56 6.10 -4.36
N ASP A 78 3.23 7.16 -4.81
CA ASP A 78 4.50 7.67 -4.28
C ASP A 78 4.63 7.76 -2.75
N ALA A 79 5.75 7.38 -2.14
CA ALA A 79 6.75 6.39 -2.58
C ALA A 79 6.54 5.05 -1.86
N MET A 80 5.82 5.07 -0.74
CA MET A 80 5.66 3.91 0.13
C MET A 80 4.65 2.91 -0.43
N GLY A 81 3.72 3.35 -1.29
CA GLY A 81 2.90 2.45 -2.12
C GLY A 81 3.74 1.60 -3.10
N PHE A 82 4.98 2.00 -3.43
CA PHE A 82 5.85 1.19 -4.29
C PHE A 82 6.42 -0.02 -3.53
N ILE A 83 6.66 0.11 -2.23
CA ILE A 83 7.17 -1.00 -1.41
C ILE A 83 6.13 -2.12 -1.34
N LEU A 84 4.86 -1.74 -1.15
CA LEU A 84 3.73 -2.67 -1.13
C LEU A 84 3.37 -3.17 -2.54
N GLY A 85 3.60 -2.34 -3.55
CA GLY A 85 3.22 -2.58 -4.94
C GLY A 85 4.23 -3.39 -5.75
N GLU A 86 5.49 -2.98 -5.80
CA GLU A 86 6.55 -3.58 -6.62
C GLU A 86 7.40 -4.61 -5.86
N GLY A 87 7.81 -4.26 -4.63
CA GLY A 87 8.65 -5.10 -3.75
C GLY A 87 9.99 -5.48 -4.35
N GLY A 88 11.00 -4.64 -4.13
CA GLY A 88 12.39 -4.96 -4.49
C GLY A 88 13.03 -6.02 -3.59
N CYS A 89 13.66 -7.00 -4.24
CA CYS A 89 14.77 -7.85 -3.77
C CYS A 89 14.54 -8.82 -2.59
N GLY A 90 13.81 -9.90 -2.88
CA GLY A 90 14.14 -11.25 -2.39
C GLY A 90 14.42 -12.13 -3.61
N GLY A 91 15.66 -12.61 -3.76
CA GLY A 91 16.22 -13.17 -5.01
C GLY A 91 15.24 -13.95 -5.90
N ALA A 92 15.30 -13.67 -7.20
CA ALA A 92 14.60 -14.38 -8.25
C ALA A 92 14.70 -15.91 -8.06
N GLN A 93 13.72 -16.50 -7.38
CA GLN A 93 13.49 -17.92 -7.47
C GLN A 93 12.84 -18.12 -8.83
N ARG A 94 13.66 -18.53 -9.81
CA ARG A 94 13.16 -19.22 -11.00
C ARG A 94 12.06 -20.20 -10.55
N PRO A 95 10.96 -20.34 -11.31
CA PRO A 95 9.99 -21.38 -11.00
C PRO A 95 10.74 -22.72 -10.93
N ARG A 96 10.84 -23.30 -9.74
CA ARG A 96 11.16 -24.73 -9.67
C ARG A 96 9.94 -25.43 -10.26
N PRO A 97 10.11 -26.38 -11.18
CA PRO A 97 9.00 -27.18 -11.65
C PRO A 97 8.29 -27.74 -10.42
N LEU A 98 6.95 -27.75 -10.47
CA LEU A 98 6.11 -28.42 -9.48
C LEU A 98 6.78 -29.74 -9.12
N SER A 99 7.30 -29.85 -7.90
CA SER A 99 7.78 -31.15 -7.46
C SER A 99 6.58 -32.10 -7.59
N PRO A 100 6.77 -33.35 -8.04
CA PRO A 100 5.68 -34.31 -8.21
C PRO A 100 4.93 -34.65 -6.90
N ARG A 101 5.26 -33.98 -5.78
CA ARG A 101 4.70 -34.18 -4.44
C ARG A 101 3.79 -33.05 -3.95
N GLY A 102 3.22 -32.21 -4.83
CA GLY A 102 2.06 -31.38 -4.48
C GLY A 102 2.21 -30.46 -3.25
N LEU A 103 3.40 -29.93 -2.96
CA LEU A 103 3.55 -28.93 -1.90
C LEU A 103 2.89 -27.62 -2.36
N THR A 104 1.72 -27.32 -1.80
CA THR A 104 1.07 -26.01 -1.92
C THR A 104 1.92 -24.98 -1.18
N VAL A 105 2.59 -24.08 -1.91
CA VAL A 105 3.12 -22.86 -1.30
C VAL A 105 1.93 -22.01 -0.87
N PRO A 106 1.91 -21.46 0.37
CA PRO A 106 0.87 -20.53 0.79
C PRO A 106 0.87 -19.34 -0.18
N TRP A 107 -0.32 -18.95 -0.63
CA TRP A 107 -0.51 -17.74 -1.40
C TRP A 107 -0.73 -16.55 -0.45
N PRO A 108 -0.08 -15.38 -0.65
CA PRO A 108 0.94 -15.06 -1.64
C PRO A 108 2.33 -15.65 -1.29
N PRO A 109 3.22 -15.85 -2.29
CA PRO A 109 4.55 -16.41 -2.06
C PRO A 109 5.37 -15.57 -1.04
N PRO A 110 6.25 -16.21 -0.25
CA PRO A 110 7.04 -15.51 0.77
C PRO A 110 7.87 -14.36 0.20
N GLY A 111 7.76 -13.18 0.83
CA GLY A 111 8.53 -11.98 0.48
C GLY A 111 8.08 -11.23 -0.78
N ALA A 112 6.93 -11.57 -1.36
CA ALA A 112 6.41 -10.89 -2.55
C ALA A 112 5.56 -9.66 -2.19
N ALA A 113 5.80 -8.53 -2.87
CA ALA A 113 4.86 -7.42 -2.94
C ALA A 113 3.69 -7.72 -3.89
N ALA A 114 2.70 -6.82 -3.94
CA ALA A 114 1.44 -7.03 -4.63
C ALA A 114 1.60 -7.45 -6.10
N ALA A 115 2.37 -6.71 -6.90
CA ALA A 115 2.61 -7.01 -8.31
C ALA A 115 3.34 -8.33 -8.52
N ALA A 116 4.37 -8.60 -7.70
CA ALA A 116 5.13 -9.85 -7.73
C ALA A 116 4.26 -11.06 -7.36
N ALA A 117 3.41 -10.92 -6.34
CA ALA A 117 2.47 -11.94 -5.92
C ALA A 117 1.47 -12.23 -7.06
N LEU A 118 0.83 -11.19 -7.61
CA LEU A 118 -0.13 -11.31 -8.71
C LEU A 118 0.49 -11.68 -10.07
N ARG A 119 1.83 -11.67 -10.18
CA ARG A 119 2.59 -11.82 -11.43
C ARG A 119 2.14 -10.81 -12.50
N LYS A 120 2.03 -9.54 -12.11
CA LYS A 120 1.60 -8.43 -12.98
C LYS A 120 2.69 -7.38 -13.08
N GLY A 121 2.57 -6.53 -14.10
CA GLY A 121 3.39 -5.33 -14.20
C GLY A 121 3.10 -4.36 -13.06
N PHE A 122 4.01 -3.40 -12.88
CA PHE A 122 3.88 -2.34 -11.88
C PHE A 122 3.93 -0.97 -12.55
N LEU A 123 3.00 -0.08 -12.16
CA LEU A 123 2.93 1.31 -12.61
C LEU A 123 3.17 2.25 -11.43
N ALA A 124 4.19 3.10 -11.54
CA ALA A 124 4.44 4.13 -10.53
C ALA A 124 3.63 5.40 -10.84
N ILE A 125 2.81 5.84 -9.89
CA ILE A 125 2.15 7.16 -9.89
C ILE A 125 2.91 8.06 -8.92
N ARG A 126 3.45 9.18 -9.43
CA ARG A 126 4.46 9.98 -8.73
C ARG A 126 3.94 11.38 -8.38
N LYS A 127 4.52 12.03 -7.38
CA LYS A 127 4.34 13.48 -7.22
C LYS A 127 5.00 14.20 -8.41
N ALA A 128 4.53 15.40 -8.73
CA ALA A 128 4.98 16.14 -9.89
C ALA A 128 6.48 16.47 -9.90
N GLY A 129 7.06 16.53 -11.09
CA GLY A 129 8.46 16.91 -11.32
C GLY A 129 9.47 15.77 -11.17
N HIS A 130 8.98 14.53 -11.01
CA HIS A 130 9.82 13.35 -10.83
C HIS A 130 9.94 12.46 -12.08
N LEU A 131 9.16 12.73 -13.14
CA LEU A 131 9.17 11.99 -14.40
C LEU A 131 9.80 12.86 -15.50
N CYS A 132 10.77 12.31 -16.23
CA CYS A 132 11.46 12.98 -17.36
C CYS A 132 10.86 12.60 -18.72
N VAL A 133 9.56 12.29 -18.75
CA VAL A 133 8.83 11.80 -19.94
C VAL A 133 7.50 12.55 -20.05
N GLU A 134 6.75 12.31 -21.12
CA GLU A 134 5.38 12.85 -21.24
C GLU A 134 4.48 12.26 -20.15
N THR A 135 3.75 13.14 -19.46
CA THR A 135 2.93 12.77 -18.30
C THR A 135 1.52 13.32 -18.38
N LEU A 136 0.55 12.55 -17.89
CA LEU A 136 -0.71 13.10 -17.42
C LEU A 136 -0.54 13.57 -15.98
N ALA A 137 -1.08 14.76 -15.70
CA ALA A 137 -1.07 15.38 -14.38
C ALA A 137 -2.50 15.52 -13.85
N GLU A 138 -2.65 15.38 -12.54
CA GLU A 138 -3.90 15.57 -11.81
C GLU A 138 -3.64 16.31 -10.49
N PRO A 139 -4.27 17.49 -10.28
CA PRO A 139 -4.13 18.23 -9.04
C PRO A 139 -4.90 17.55 -7.91
N TYR A 140 -4.42 17.73 -6.68
CA TYR A 140 -5.11 17.30 -5.47
C TYR A 140 -4.78 18.23 -4.30
N THR A 141 -5.71 18.30 -3.35
CA THR A 141 -5.48 18.98 -2.07
C THR A 141 -4.96 17.97 -1.06
N ASP A 142 -3.81 18.25 -0.45
CA ASP A 142 -3.26 17.42 0.61
C ASP A 142 -3.89 17.72 1.98
N TYR A 143 -3.48 16.98 3.01
CA TYR A 143 -3.96 17.16 4.39
C TYR A 143 -3.66 18.54 4.97
N SER A 144 -2.69 19.29 4.41
CA SER A 144 -2.36 20.65 4.82
C SER A 144 -3.21 21.72 4.11
N GLY A 145 -4.13 21.32 3.23
CA GLY A 145 -4.93 22.24 2.42
C GLY A 145 -4.19 22.85 1.23
N ARG A 146 -2.98 22.35 0.91
CA ARG A 146 -2.18 22.85 -0.21
C ARG A 146 -2.48 22.05 -1.47
N GLU A 147 -2.55 22.74 -2.60
CA GLU A 147 -2.60 22.08 -3.89
C GLU A 147 -1.24 21.49 -4.24
N LYS A 148 -1.27 20.23 -4.65
CA LYS A 148 -0.16 19.45 -5.17
C LYS A 148 -0.61 18.74 -6.43
N VAL A 149 0.33 18.16 -7.16
CA VAL A 149 0.06 17.49 -8.43
C VAL A 149 0.65 16.09 -8.40
N MET A 150 -0.14 15.12 -8.85
CA MET A 150 0.30 13.76 -9.15
C MET A 150 0.47 13.59 -10.66
N GLU A 151 1.43 12.78 -11.06
CA GLU A 151 1.80 12.52 -12.45
C GLU A 151 1.96 11.03 -12.71
N VAL A 152 1.62 10.64 -13.93
CA VAL A 152 1.85 9.29 -14.46
C VAL A 152 2.25 9.42 -15.93
N ARG A 153 3.18 8.57 -16.38
CA ARG A 153 3.59 8.55 -17.79
C ARG A 153 2.44 8.10 -18.70
N THR A 154 2.34 8.68 -19.88
CA THR A 154 1.18 8.49 -20.79
C THR A 154 1.19 7.17 -21.58
N ASP A 155 2.37 6.60 -21.80
CA ASP A 155 2.61 5.45 -22.68
C ASP A 155 2.70 4.10 -21.94
N ALA A 156 2.38 4.06 -20.64
CA ALA A 156 2.54 2.86 -19.83
C ALA A 156 1.33 1.91 -19.80
N VAL A 157 0.15 2.38 -20.18
CA VAL A 157 -1.12 1.66 -19.98
C VAL A 157 -1.91 1.67 -21.27
N SER A 158 -2.32 0.48 -21.72
CA SER A 158 -3.26 0.36 -22.84
C SER A 158 -4.70 0.55 -22.35
N PRO A 159 -5.61 1.06 -23.20
CA PRO A 159 -7.00 1.21 -22.82
C PRO A 159 -7.64 -0.11 -22.37
N GLY A 160 -8.55 -0.04 -21.38
CA GLY A 160 -9.29 -1.19 -20.86
C GLY A 160 -8.54 -2.08 -19.85
N LEU A 161 -7.31 -1.73 -19.44
CA LEU A 161 -6.59 -2.47 -18.41
C LEU A 161 -7.24 -2.30 -17.03
N ARG A 162 -7.35 -3.41 -16.29
CA ARG A 162 -7.90 -3.47 -14.94
C ARG A 162 -6.77 -3.29 -13.94
N VAL A 163 -6.76 -2.15 -13.27
CA VAL A 163 -5.65 -1.72 -12.41
C VAL A 163 -6.01 -1.84 -10.94
N LEU A 164 -5.18 -2.51 -10.13
CA LEU A 164 -5.26 -2.46 -8.67
C LEU A 164 -4.40 -1.32 -8.15
N LEU A 165 -5.00 -0.33 -7.50
CA LEU A 165 -4.27 0.76 -6.85
C LEU A 165 -3.83 0.33 -5.45
N VAL A 166 -2.55 0.56 -5.14
CA VAL A 166 -1.94 0.20 -3.86
C VAL A 166 -1.26 1.42 -3.24
N ASP A 167 -1.58 1.67 -1.98
CA ASP A 167 -0.91 2.69 -1.17
C ASP A 167 -0.71 2.17 0.26
N GLN A 168 0.06 2.85 1.08
CA GLN A 168 0.11 2.54 2.50
C GLN A 168 -1.10 3.09 3.26
N TRP A 169 -1.55 4.30 2.94
CA TRP A 169 -2.41 5.06 3.84
C TRP A 169 -3.29 6.03 3.08
N VAL A 170 -4.59 5.86 3.21
CA VAL A 170 -5.59 6.78 2.68
C VAL A 170 -6.11 7.63 3.84
N GLU A 171 -5.51 8.81 4.00
CA GLU A 171 -5.89 9.81 5.01
C GLU A 171 -7.12 10.60 4.51
N THR A 172 -6.93 11.80 3.95
CA THR A 172 -8.02 12.60 3.35
C THR A 172 -8.57 12.01 2.05
N GLY A 173 -7.89 11.01 1.48
CA GLY A 173 -8.19 10.43 0.17
C GLY A 173 -7.83 11.31 -1.02
N GLY A 174 -7.21 12.48 -0.84
CA GLY A 174 -6.80 13.37 -1.94
C GLY A 174 -5.90 12.68 -2.97
N THR A 175 -4.80 12.08 -2.51
CA THR A 175 -3.82 11.42 -3.40
C THR A 175 -4.41 10.19 -4.10
N MET A 176 -5.15 9.35 -3.38
CA MET A 176 -5.81 8.17 -3.96
C MET A 176 -6.85 8.56 -5.02
N ARG A 177 -7.66 9.60 -4.79
CA ARG A 177 -8.63 10.11 -5.78
C ARG A 177 -7.93 10.65 -7.03
N ALA A 178 -6.81 11.36 -6.88
CA ALA A 178 -6.05 11.82 -8.03
C ALA A 178 -5.43 10.65 -8.82
N ALA A 179 -4.90 9.64 -8.13
CA ALA A 179 -4.40 8.42 -8.76
C ALA A 179 -5.49 7.65 -9.52
N ILE A 180 -6.69 7.54 -8.95
CA ILE A 180 -7.87 6.97 -9.62
C ILE A 180 -8.14 7.75 -10.92
N ARG A 181 -8.28 9.09 -10.86
CA ARG A 181 -8.55 9.92 -12.04
C ARG A 181 -7.47 9.78 -13.12
N LEU A 182 -6.20 9.70 -12.74
CA LEU A 182 -5.08 9.49 -13.66
C LEU A 182 -5.22 8.14 -14.38
N VAL A 183 -5.46 7.06 -13.64
CA VAL A 183 -5.64 5.72 -14.22
C VAL A 183 -6.87 5.66 -15.11
N GLU A 184 -7.98 6.27 -14.70
CA GLU A 184 -9.21 6.33 -15.50
C GLU A 184 -8.99 7.10 -16.81
N ARG A 185 -8.22 8.20 -16.79
CA ARG A 185 -7.86 8.97 -17.98
C ARG A 185 -6.87 8.22 -18.89
N LEU A 186 -5.92 7.48 -18.34
CA LEU A 186 -5.00 6.63 -19.10
C LEU A 186 -5.69 5.44 -19.76
N GLY A 187 -6.56 4.75 -19.00
CA GLY A 187 -7.24 3.53 -19.44
C GLY A 187 -8.34 3.77 -20.46
N GLY A 188 -8.73 5.02 -20.69
CA GLY A 188 -9.83 5.35 -21.59
C GLY A 188 -11.17 4.70 -21.17
N PRO A 189 -12.25 4.94 -21.91
CA PRO A 189 -13.54 4.34 -21.60
C PRO A 189 -13.64 2.86 -22.04
N PRO A 190 -14.19 1.96 -21.20
CA PRO A 190 -14.65 2.22 -19.83
C PRO A 190 -13.48 2.28 -18.83
N PRO A 191 -13.42 3.30 -17.97
CA PRO A 191 -12.36 3.43 -17.00
C PRO A 191 -12.68 2.56 -15.78
N CYS A 192 -11.83 1.59 -15.44
CA CYS A 192 -12.08 0.74 -14.26
C CYS A 192 -10.78 0.32 -13.56
N PRO A 193 -10.28 1.10 -12.59
CA PRO A 193 -9.50 0.49 -11.53
C PRO A 193 -10.34 -0.63 -10.88
N THR A 194 -9.75 -1.81 -10.74
CA THR A 194 -10.40 -3.02 -10.22
C THR A 194 -10.66 -2.91 -8.72
N GLY A 195 -9.90 -2.06 -8.04
CA GLY A 195 -10.05 -1.77 -6.63
C GLY A 195 -8.90 -0.97 -6.05
N VAL A 196 -8.99 -0.76 -4.75
CA VAL A 196 -8.02 -0.02 -3.95
C VAL A 196 -7.58 -0.87 -2.76
N ALA A 197 -6.28 -1.03 -2.56
CA ALA A 197 -5.70 -1.69 -1.42
C ALA A 197 -4.81 -0.71 -0.65
N ALA A 198 -5.03 -0.56 0.66
CA ALA A 198 -4.12 0.22 1.49
C ALA A 198 -4.03 -0.34 2.91
N ILE A 199 -2.89 -0.21 3.59
CA ILE A 199 -2.74 -0.71 4.97
C ILE A 199 -3.85 -0.12 5.85
N CYS A 200 -4.08 1.20 5.72
CA CYS A 200 -5.19 1.89 6.34
C CYS A 200 -5.96 2.73 5.32
N ILE A 201 -7.29 2.70 5.45
CA ILE A 201 -8.18 3.67 4.84
C ILE A 201 -8.95 4.30 6.00
N GLU A 202 -8.84 5.60 6.19
CA GLU A 202 -9.55 6.30 7.26
C GLU A 202 -11.04 6.47 6.91
N ASP A 203 -11.88 6.71 7.91
CA ASP A 203 -13.26 7.17 7.72
C ASP A 203 -13.33 8.69 7.48
N SER A 204 -12.48 9.17 6.57
CA SER A 204 -12.54 10.54 6.04
C SER A 204 -13.57 10.64 4.91
N GLU A 205 -13.89 11.86 4.48
CA GLU A 205 -14.76 12.08 3.31
C GLU A 205 -14.23 11.32 2.06
N GLY A 206 -12.92 11.43 1.79
CA GLY A 206 -12.31 10.71 0.68
C GLY A 206 -12.28 9.19 0.89
N GLY A 207 -12.01 8.73 2.11
CA GLY A 207 -12.03 7.31 2.44
C GLY A 207 -13.40 6.67 2.23
N ARG A 208 -14.50 7.33 2.65
CA ARG A 208 -15.87 6.89 2.36
C ARG A 208 -16.17 6.89 0.87
N TRP A 209 -15.82 7.98 0.17
CA TRP A 209 -16.05 8.11 -1.26
C TRP A 209 -15.42 6.95 -2.06
N ILE A 210 -14.22 6.51 -1.66
CA ILE A 210 -13.52 5.37 -2.28
C ILE A 210 -14.25 4.06 -2.00
N ARG A 211 -14.62 3.79 -0.74
CA ARG A 211 -15.32 2.55 -0.34
C ARG A 211 -16.69 2.39 -1.01
N GLU A 212 -17.39 3.49 -1.25
CA GLU A 212 -18.69 3.49 -1.93
C GLU A 212 -18.59 3.15 -3.43
N ARG A 213 -17.44 3.41 -4.06
CA ARG A 213 -17.29 3.34 -5.52
C ARG A 213 -16.40 2.20 -6.00
N TYR A 214 -15.46 1.77 -5.18
CA TYR A 214 -14.47 0.76 -5.55
C TYR A 214 -14.40 -0.33 -4.50
N LYS A 215 -14.11 -1.56 -4.96
CA LYS A 215 -13.78 -2.66 -4.07
C LYS A 215 -12.50 -2.31 -3.30
N CYS A 216 -12.55 -2.39 -1.98
CA CYS A 216 -11.45 -1.96 -1.11
C CYS A 216 -10.91 -3.12 -0.26
N ALA A 217 -9.59 -3.11 -0.02
CA ALA A 217 -8.95 -3.93 1.00
C ALA A 217 -8.10 -3.07 1.94
N HIS A 218 -8.17 -3.37 3.23
CA HIS A 218 -7.28 -2.79 4.23
C HIS A 218 -6.97 -3.74 5.37
N CYS A 219 -5.86 -3.45 6.08
CA CYS A 219 -5.31 -4.29 7.14
C CYS A 219 -5.91 -3.98 8.52
N VAL A 220 -6.45 -2.77 8.71
CA VAL A 220 -7.00 -2.30 9.99
C VAL A 220 -8.28 -3.06 10.38
N PRO A 221 -8.31 -3.78 11.51
CA PRO A 221 -9.54 -4.39 12.03
C PRO A 221 -10.52 -3.33 12.58
N PRO A 222 -11.85 -3.59 12.56
CA PRO A 222 -12.85 -2.63 13.03
C PRO A 222 -12.61 -2.09 14.45
N ARG A 223 -12.14 -2.95 15.36
CA ARG A 223 -11.81 -2.57 16.76
C ARG A 223 -10.68 -1.55 16.89
N LEU A 224 -9.80 -1.43 15.89
CA LEU A 224 -8.70 -0.48 15.86
C LEU A 224 -9.01 0.76 15.00
N GLN A 225 -10.03 0.69 14.12
CA GLN A 225 -10.37 1.75 13.18
C GLN A 225 -10.54 3.14 13.84
N PRO A 226 -11.24 3.30 15.00
CA PRO A 226 -11.35 4.60 15.64
C PRO A 226 -10.00 5.23 16.02
N ARG A 227 -8.96 4.43 16.27
CA ARG A 227 -7.62 4.96 16.59
C ARG A 227 -6.96 5.61 15.37
N PHE A 228 -7.39 5.26 14.17
CA PHE A 228 -6.86 5.75 12.91
C PHE A 228 -7.70 6.88 12.31
N ASP A 229 -9.01 6.91 12.58
CA ASP A 229 -9.90 7.95 12.08
C ASP A 229 -9.76 9.29 12.81
N HIS A 230 -9.12 9.31 13.99
CA HIS A 230 -9.00 10.51 14.81
C HIS A 230 -7.83 11.41 14.39
N HIS A 231 -8.14 12.41 13.56
CA HIS A 231 -7.35 13.64 13.45
C HIS A 231 -7.50 14.49 14.73
N GLN A 232 -6.91 14.06 15.85
CA GLN A 232 -6.65 14.99 16.98
C GLN A 232 -5.16 15.22 17.11
#